data_AF-A0A176S068-F1
#
_entry.id   AF-A0A176S068-F1
#
_cell.length_a   1.000
_cell.length_b   1.000
_cell.length_c   1.000
_cell.angle_alpha   90.00
_cell.angle_beta   90.00
_cell.angle_gamma   90.00
#
_symmetry.space_group_name_H-M   'P 1'
#
loop_
_entity.id
_entity.type
_entity.pdbx_description
1 polymer ?
#
loop_
_entity_poly.entity_id
_entity_poly.type
_entity_poly.pdbx_seq_one_letter_code
_entity_poly.pdbx_strand_id
1 'polypeptide(L)'
;MRAFRDTLDSEVSPESYDNPYIGQMFDLIKEDKITPDERAKMKEENNQEEGQKTALEKGREEGRKEALEEAARNFLAIGSLSAEQIASATGLTLERVKALSAQ
;
A
#
# COMPACT_ATOMS: atom_id res chain seq x y z
N MET A 1 6.95 -47.27 2.65
CA MET A 1 6.38 -45.91 2.77
C MET A 1 5.91 -45.46 1.40
N ARG A 2 4.60 -45.24 1.19
CA ARG A 2 3.99 -45.00 -0.14
C ARG A 2 4.14 -43.54 -0.60
N ALA A 3 4.08 -42.57 0.32
CA ALA A 3 4.35 -41.16 0.04
C ALA A 3 5.72 -40.91 -0.66
N PHE A 4 6.76 -41.68 -0.33
CA PHE A 4 8.07 -41.61 -1.01
C PHE A 4 8.07 -42.14 -2.45
N ARG A 5 7.08 -42.94 -2.85
CA ARG A 5 6.91 -43.41 -4.23
C ARG A 5 6.10 -42.41 -5.05
N ASP A 6 5.07 -41.83 -4.44
CA ASP A 6 4.24 -40.79 -5.08
C ASP A 6 5.07 -39.51 -5.35
N THR A 7 6.18 -39.29 -4.63
CA THR A 7 7.14 -38.23 -4.99
C THR A 7 7.97 -38.53 -6.24
N LEU A 8 8.04 -39.79 -6.71
CA LEU A 8 8.84 -40.19 -7.87
C LEU A 8 8.07 -40.02 -9.19
N ASP A 9 6.75 -40.15 -9.18
CA ASP A 9 5.87 -40.00 -10.34
C ASP A 9 5.08 -38.67 -10.34
N SER A 10 5.11 -37.92 -9.22
CA SER A 10 4.37 -36.66 -9.04
C SER A 10 2.85 -36.80 -9.15
N GLU A 11 2.33 -38.03 -9.04
CA GLU A 11 0.90 -38.31 -9.04
C GLU A 11 0.47 -38.77 -7.66
N VAL A 12 -0.47 -38.03 -7.05
CA VAL A 12 -0.99 -38.36 -5.73
C VAL A 12 -2.46 -38.76 -5.85
N SER A 13 -2.78 -39.99 -5.48
CA SER A 13 -4.16 -40.51 -5.43
C SER A 13 -4.78 -40.22 -4.05
N PRO A 14 -5.78 -39.33 -3.93
CA PRO A 14 -6.38 -38.97 -2.64
C PRO A 14 -6.97 -40.17 -1.87
N GLU A 15 -7.43 -41.20 -2.59
CA GLU A 15 -8.03 -42.44 -2.06
C GLU A 15 -7.01 -43.37 -1.39
N SER A 16 -5.72 -43.08 -1.55
CA SER A 16 -4.62 -43.88 -1.01
C SER A 16 -4.19 -43.48 0.41
N TYR A 17 -4.83 -42.45 0.98
CA TYR A 17 -4.55 -41.92 2.32
C TYR A 17 -5.73 -42.12 3.27
N ASP A 18 -5.56 -42.98 4.27
CA ASP A 18 -6.61 -43.29 5.27
C ASP A 18 -6.91 -42.14 6.24
N ASN A 19 -6.09 -41.08 6.24
CA ASN A 19 -6.25 -39.95 7.14
C ASN A 19 -7.30 -38.96 6.58
N PRO A 20 -8.44 -38.73 7.26
CA PRO A 20 -9.51 -37.87 6.76
C PRO A 20 -9.09 -36.39 6.61
N TYR A 21 -8.07 -35.94 7.35
CA TYR A 21 -7.53 -34.59 7.20
C TYR A 21 -6.76 -34.40 5.89
N ILE A 22 -6.21 -35.49 5.31
CA ILE A 22 -5.52 -35.42 4.02
C ILE A 22 -6.52 -35.19 2.89
N GLY A 23 -7.70 -35.83 2.94
CA GLY A 23 -8.79 -35.58 2.00
C GLY A 23 -9.25 -34.12 2.02
N GLN A 24 -9.49 -33.59 3.22
CA GLN A 24 -9.88 -32.17 3.39
C GLN A 24 -8.80 -31.20 2.87
N MET A 25 -7.52 -31.53 3.06
CA MET A 25 -6.42 -30.73 2.52
C MET A 25 -6.42 -30.74 0.99
N PHE A 26 -6.67 -31.88 0.35
CA PHE A 26 -6.80 -31.96 -1.11
C PHE A 26 -8.02 -31.18 -1.63
N ASP A 27 -9.14 -31.20 -0.91
CA ASP A 27 -10.33 -30.42 -1.30
C ASP A 27 -10.09 -28.92 -1.20
N LEU A 28 -9.41 -28.47 -0.13
CA LEU A 28 -8.97 -27.09 0.04
C LEU A 28 -7.99 -26.64 -1.06
N ILE A 29 -7.07 -27.51 -1.48
CA ILE A 29 -6.11 -27.23 -2.57
C ILE A 29 -6.82 -27.24 -3.94
N LYS A 30 -7.81 -28.12 -4.15
CA LYS A 30 -8.60 -28.19 -5.40
C LYS A 30 -9.47 -26.96 -5.62
N GLU A 31 -9.94 -26.31 -4.54
CA GLU A 31 -10.69 -25.05 -4.66
C GLU A 31 -9.81 -23.88 -5.12
N ASP A 32 -8.52 -23.88 -4.76
CA ASP A 32 -7.55 -22.90 -5.23
C ASP A 32 -7.09 -23.28 -6.65
N LYS A 33 -7.88 -22.90 -7.67
CA LYS A 33 -7.64 -23.22 -9.10
C LYS A 33 -6.43 -22.50 -9.71
N ILE A 34 -5.51 -22.00 -8.90
CA ILE A 34 -4.33 -21.25 -9.32
C ILE A 34 -3.08 -21.99 -8.87
N THR A 35 -2.10 -22.03 -9.76
CA THR A 35 -0.77 -22.57 -9.47
C THR A 35 -0.03 -21.65 -8.48
N PRO A 36 0.96 -22.18 -7.75
CA PRO A 36 1.84 -21.35 -6.92
C PRO A 36 2.46 -20.16 -7.66
N ASP A 37 2.79 -20.33 -8.94
CA ASP A 37 3.33 -19.27 -9.80
C ASP A 37 2.29 -18.18 -10.10
N GLU A 38 1.06 -18.55 -10.41
CA GLU A 38 -0.04 -17.60 -10.60
C GLU A 38 -0.33 -16.83 -9.32
N ARG A 39 -0.31 -17.52 -8.18
CA ARG A 39 -0.46 -16.89 -6.86
C ARG A 39 0.68 -15.92 -6.54
N ALA A 40 1.91 -16.25 -6.92
CA ALA A 40 3.06 -15.37 -6.75
C ALA A 40 2.92 -14.10 -7.60
N LYS A 41 2.49 -14.24 -8.87
CA LYS A 41 2.23 -13.11 -9.76
C LYS A 41 1.14 -12.18 -9.23
N MET A 42 0.00 -12.74 -8.80
CA MET A 42 -1.08 -11.94 -8.20
C MET A 42 -0.61 -11.16 -6.97
N LYS A 43 0.23 -11.78 -6.13
CA LYS A 43 0.81 -11.09 -4.98
C LYS A 43 1.76 -9.96 -5.40
N GLU A 44 2.56 -10.17 -6.44
CA GLU A 44 3.44 -9.13 -6.99
C GLU A 44 2.63 -7.96 -7.55
N GLU A 45 1.61 -8.23 -8.35
CA GLU A 45 0.69 -7.23 -8.92
C GLU A 45 0.01 -6.41 -7.82
N ASN A 46 -0.56 -7.07 -6.80
CA ASN A 46 -1.16 -6.37 -5.66
C ASN A 46 -0.16 -5.49 -4.91
N ASN A 47 1.05 -5.99 -4.65
CA ASN A 47 2.08 -5.20 -3.98
C ASN A 47 2.50 -3.98 -4.81
N GLN A 48 2.57 -4.12 -6.15
CA GLN A 48 2.87 -3.01 -7.05
C GLN A 48 1.75 -1.98 -7.04
N GLU A 49 0.48 -2.41 -7.08
CA GLU A 49 -0.67 -1.50 -7.02
C GLU A 49 -0.73 -0.74 -5.69
N GLU A 50 -0.57 -1.44 -4.56
CA GLU A 50 -0.52 -0.81 -3.23
C GLU A 50 0.64 0.17 -3.12
N GLY A 51 1.82 -0.20 -3.65
CA GLY A 51 2.99 0.67 -3.69
C GLY A 51 2.75 1.95 -4.50
N GLN A 52 2.17 1.82 -5.70
CA GLN A 52 1.83 2.96 -6.56
C GLN A 52 0.80 3.87 -5.90
N LYS A 53 -0.26 3.30 -5.30
CA LYS A 53 -1.30 4.07 -4.61
C LYS A 53 -0.71 4.85 -3.43
N THR A 54 0.10 4.19 -2.61
CA THR A 54 0.77 4.82 -1.46
C THR A 54 1.70 5.95 -1.91
N ALA A 55 2.48 5.73 -2.97
CA ALA A 55 3.39 6.76 -3.50
C ALA A 55 2.62 7.97 -4.04
N LEU A 56 1.51 7.73 -4.75
CA LEU A 56 0.66 8.80 -5.27
C LEU A 56 0.00 9.60 -4.14
N GLU A 57 -0.53 8.94 -3.12
CA GLU A 57 -1.15 9.60 -1.96
C GLU A 57 -0.14 10.47 -1.21
N LYS A 58 1.06 9.94 -0.93
CA LYS A 58 2.15 10.70 -0.30
C LYS A 58 2.56 11.91 -1.13
N GLY A 59 2.77 11.74 -2.43
CA GLY A 59 3.15 12.84 -3.32
C GLY A 59 2.07 13.94 -3.38
N ARG A 60 0.78 13.57 -3.33
CA ARG A 60 -0.32 14.55 -3.26
C ARG A 60 -0.35 15.29 -1.93
N GLU A 61 -0.11 14.60 -0.82
CA GLU A 61 -0.06 15.22 0.51
C GLU A 61 1.13 16.18 0.64
N GLU A 62 2.32 15.73 0.26
CA GLU A 62 3.55 16.55 0.26
C GLU A 62 3.40 17.77 -0.66
N GLY A 63 2.97 17.57 -1.91
CA GLY A 63 2.75 18.68 -2.85
C GLY A 63 1.70 19.67 -2.38
N ARG A 64 0.62 19.20 -1.73
CA ARG A 64 -0.38 20.10 -1.13
C ARG A 64 0.24 20.92 0.00
N LYS A 65 1.02 20.30 0.88
CA LYS A 65 1.69 21.00 1.99
C LYS A 65 2.66 22.05 1.45
N GLU A 66 3.49 21.70 0.48
CA GLU A 66 4.44 22.62 -0.16
C GLU A 66 3.72 23.80 -0.81
N ALA A 67 2.65 23.56 -1.57
CA ALA A 67 1.88 24.61 -2.21
C ALA A 67 1.24 25.59 -1.20
N LEU A 68 0.76 25.10 -0.06
CA LEU A 68 0.21 25.95 1.00
C LEU A 68 1.30 26.80 1.67
N GLU A 69 2.49 26.24 1.88
CA GLU A 69 3.63 26.98 2.42
C GLU A 69 4.16 28.03 1.43
N GLU A 70 4.21 27.71 0.14
CA GLU A 70 4.57 28.65 -0.92
C GLU A 70 3.55 29.80 -1.02
N ALA A 71 2.25 29.48 -0.99
CA ALA A 71 1.20 30.49 -0.95
C ALA A 71 1.34 31.41 0.26
N ALA A 72 1.64 30.86 1.45
CA ALA A 72 1.88 31.65 2.65
C ALA A 72 3.09 32.59 2.50
N ARG A 73 4.21 32.10 1.94
CA ARG A 73 5.39 32.94 1.64
C ARG A 73 5.05 34.08 0.67
N ASN A 74 4.28 33.78 -0.36
CA ASN A 74 3.84 34.79 -1.33
C ASN A 74 2.96 35.85 -0.68
N PHE A 75 2.01 35.47 0.17
CA PHE A 75 1.20 36.43 0.91
C PHE A 75 2.02 37.28 1.89
N LEU A 76 2.98 36.68 2.60
CA LEU A 76 3.90 37.40 3.47
C LEU A 76 4.74 38.41 2.70
N ALA A 77 5.23 38.04 1.51
CA ALA A 77 6.00 38.92 0.64
C ALA A 77 5.17 40.11 0.10
N ILE A 78 3.87 39.92 -0.12
CA ILE A 78 2.95 41.00 -0.52
C ILE A 78 2.74 41.99 0.64
N GLY A 79 2.73 41.52 1.90
CA GLY A 79 2.70 42.37 3.09
C GLY A 79 1.36 43.06 3.39
N SER A 80 0.29 42.75 2.65
CA SER A 80 -1.05 43.34 2.85
C SER A 80 -1.95 42.56 3.81
N LEU A 81 -1.57 41.33 4.16
CA LEU A 81 -2.33 40.43 5.03
C LEU A 81 -1.59 40.22 6.35
N SER A 82 -2.34 40.13 7.46
CA SER A 82 -1.77 39.74 8.76
C SER A 82 -1.44 38.25 8.80
N ALA A 83 -0.55 37.83 9.71
CA ALA A 83 -0.20 36.42 9.87
C ALA A 83 -1.43 35.53 10.19
N GLU A 84 -2.41 36.07 10.92
CA GLU A 84 -3.68 35.40 11.23
C GLU A 84 -4.56 35.24 9.99
N GLN A 85 -4.61 36.24 9.11
CA GLN A 85 -5.35 36.17 7.85
C GLN A 85 -4.70 35.16 6.90
N ILE A 86 -3.38 35.14 6.84
CA ILE A 86 -2.62 34.17 6.02
C ILE A 86 -2.84 32.75 6.53
N ALA A 87 -2.75 32.54 7.85
CA ALA A 87 -3.01 31.23 8.48
C ALA A 87 -4.43 30.73 8.15
N SER A 88 -5.43 31.61 8.23
CA SER A 88 -6.80 31.31 7.85
C SER A 88 -6.94 30.97 6.35
N ALA A 89 -6.29 31.73 5.47
CA ALA A 89 -6.38 31.55 4.02
C ALA A 89 -5.69 30.28 3.50
N THR A 90 -4.57 29.89 4.11
CA THR A 90 -3.80 28.70 3.70
C THR A 90 -4.13 27.45 4.52
N GLY A 91 -4.88 27.60 5.62
CA GLY A 91 -5.14 26.52 6.57
C GLY A 91 -3.90 26.08 7.37
N LEU A 92 -2.82 26.85 7.32
CA LEU A 92 -1.64 26.64 8.16
C LEU A 92 -1.88 27.16 9.59
N THR A 93 -1.11 26.66 10.55
CA THR A 93 -1.12 27.22 11.90
C THR A 93 -0.46 28.59 11.92
N LEU A 94 -0.89 29.47 12.84
CA LEU A 94 -0.27 30.78 13.03
C LEU A 94 1.23 30.68 13.33
N GLU A 95 1.62 29.68 14.12
CA GLU A 95 3.03 29.38 14.41
C GLU A 95 3.82 29.04 13.13
N ARG A 96 3.24 28.22 12.24
CA ARG A 96 3.91 27.87 10.96
C ARG A 96 4.09 29.10 10.08
N VAL A 97 3.07 29.95 9.96
CA VAL A 97 3.16 31.20 9.19
C VAL A 97 4.23 32.13 9.76
N LYS A 98 4.30 32.28 11.08
CA LYS A 98 5.35 33.08 11.74
C LYS A 98 6.75 32.50 11.51
N ALA A 99 6.90 31.18 11.57
CA ALA A 99 8.17 30.53 11.26
C ALA A 99 8.63 30.77 9.82
N LEU A 100 7.69 30.84 8.86
CA LEU A 100 7.99 31.14 7.46
C LEU A 100 8.44 32.59 7.24
N SER A 101 8.00 33.54 8.07
CA SER A 101 8.48 34.94 8.02
C SER A 101 9.87 35.16 8.62
N ALA A 102 10.38 34.18 9.38
CA ALA A 102 11.69 34.26 10.03
C ALA A 102 12.84 33.64 9.21
N GLN A 103 12.52 33.06 8.04
CA GLN A 103 13.48 32.58 7.04
C GLN A 103 13.80 33.68 6.04
#